data_AF-A0A9W9K6G3-F1
#
_entry.id   AF-A0A9W9K6G3-F1
#
_cell.length_a   1.000
_cell.length_b   1.000
_cell.length_c   1.000
_cell.angle_alpha   90.00
_cell.angle_beta   90.00
_cell.angle_gamma   90.00
#
_symmetry.space_group_name_H-M   'P 1'
#
loop_
_entity.id
_entity.type
_entity.pdbx_description
1 polymer ?
#
loop_
_entity_poly.entity_id
_entity_poly.type
_entity_poly.pdbx_seq_one_letter_code
_entity_poly.pdbx_strand_id
1 'polypeptide(L)'
;MPKYKTADTYLWYTTMKKEDILHELDMPVATPQEANTLIIHPGELLCRYYPCANMNRFQNTNALKAHIRDKHNEICEGEGGGSITAERDAAAIAFYNDLKSRYDTRVASAPQPAFPLKRDGTINMSELKRQAMEMGVDVPCEQCKLDNVSRRCCSHARRTQCDIFEEFAPYPSDTIKDP
;
A
#
# COMPACT_ATOMS: atom_id res chain seq x y z
N MET A 1 -16.97 21.49 3.92
CA MET A 1 -16.50 20.20 3.36
C MET A 1 -15.93 19.36 4.51
N PRO A 2 -16.23 18.06 4.62
CA PRO A 2 -15.66 17.20 5.66
C PRO A 2 -14.12 17.16 5.57
N LYS A 3 -13.39 17.21 6.68
CA LYS A 3 -11.93 17.31 6.66
C LYS A 3 -11.27 16.00 6.23
N TYR A 4 -11.93 14.85 6.43
CA TYR A 4 -11.38 13.56 5.96
C TYR A 4 -11.15 13.57 4.44
N LYS A 5 -11.97 14.29 3.66
CA LYS A 5 -11.82 14.34 2.19
C LYS A 5 -10.55 15.06 1.71
N THR A 6 -9.98 15.90 2.56
CA THR A 6 -8.72 16.63 2.27
C THR A 6 -7.51 15.99 2.94
N ALA A 7 -7.69 14.91 3.72
CA ALA A 7 -6.57 14.22 4.32
C ALA A 7 -5.83 13.41 3.24
N ASP A 8 -4.50 13.54 3.20
CA ASP A 8 -3.65 12.83 2.25
C ASP A 8 -3.83 11.31 2.35
N THR A 9 -4.10 10.79 3.54
CA THR A 9 -4.35 9.36 3.79
C THR A 9 -5.66 8.88 3.17
N TYR A 10 -6.69 9.71 3.13
CA TYR A 10 -7.91 9.38 2.40
C TYR A 10 -7.68 9.45 0.88
N LEU A 11 -6.97 10.46 0.38
CA LEU A 11 -6.65 10.55 -1.05
C LEU A 11 -5.84 9.33 -1.50
N TRP A 12 -4.82 8.95 -0.74
CA TRP A 12 -4.06 7.71 -0.92
C TRP A 12 -4.98 6.49 -0.97
N TYR A 13 -5.86 6.31 0.02
CA TYR A 13 -6.81 5.19 0.04
C TYR A 13 -7.68 5.14 -1.22
N THR A 14 -8.11 6.30 -1.73
CA THR A 14 -8.96 6.33 -2.94
C THR A 14 -8.22 6.08 -4.25
N THR A 15 -6.90 6.27 -4.30
CA THR A 15 -6.06 6.07 -5.49
C THR A 15 -5.44 4.68 -5.57
N MET A 16 -5.49 3.89 -4.50
CA MET A 16 -5.03 2.50 -4.51
C MET A 16 -5.74 1.67 -5.58
N LYS A 17 -4.97 0.83 -6.27
CA LYS A 17 -5.52 -0.08 -7.28
C LYS A 17 -6.26 -1.21 -6.58
N LYS A 18 -7.19 -1.83 -7.32
CA LYS A 18 -8.06 -2.89 -6.78
C LYS A 18 -7.25 -4.08 -6.30
N GLU A 19 -6.15 -4.37 -7.00
CA GLU A 19 -5.24 -5.49 -6.74
C GLU A 19 -4.49 -5.30 -5.42
N ASP A 20 -4.02 -4.08 -5.16
CA ASP A 20 -3.35 -3.72 -3.91
C ASP A 20 -4.34 -3.81 -2.74
N ILE A 21 -5.56 -3.31 -2.93
CA ILE A 21 -6.54 -3.21 -1.83
C ILE A 21 -6.85 -4.56 -1.14
N LEU A 22 -6.82 -5.67 -1.86
CA LEU A 22 -7.29 -6.96 -1.35
C LEU A 22 -6.25 -7.85 -0.71
N HIS A 23 -5.01 -7.71 -1.14
CA HIS A 23 -3.89 -8.48 -0.59
C HIS A 23 -2.95 -7.60 0.22
N GLU A 24 -3.05 -6.28 0.06
CA GLU A 24 -2.09 -5.35 0.60
C GLU A 24 -2.56 -4.48 1.74
N LEU A 25 -3.85 -4.20 1.80
CA LEU A 25 -4.42 -3.57 2.97
C LEU A 25 -4.71 -4.65 4.00
N ASP A 26 -3.92 -4.67 5.07
CA ASP A 26 -4.27 -5.34 6.33
C ASP A 26 -5.46 -4.60 6.96
N MET A 27 -6.62 -4.71 6.30
CA MET A 27 -7.84 -4.05 6.70
C MET A 27 -8.21 -4.58 8.08
N PRO A 28 -8.41 -3.71 9.08
CA PRO A 28 -8.80 -4.17 10.40
C PRO A 28 -10.15 -4.90 10.26
N VAL A 29 -10.11 -6.22 10.44
CA VAL A 29 -11.29 -7.06 10.36
C VAL A 29 -12.25 -6.58 11.43
N ALA A 30 -13.45 -6.19 11.02
CA ALA A 30 -14.48 -5.89 11.97
C ALA A 30 -15.05 -7.21 12.48
N THR A 31 -14.51 -7.70 13.59
CA THR A 31 -15.18 -8.70 14.40
C THR A 31 -16.40 -8.06 15.04
N PRO A 32 -17.52 -8.78 15.24
CA PRO A 32 -18.63 -8.29 16.03
C PRO A 32 -18.08 -7.87 17.40
N GLN A 33 -17.91 -6.57 17.63
CA GLN A 33 -17.78 -6.04 18.98
C GLN A 33 -19.09 -6.35 19.70
N GLU A 34 -19.08 -6.40 21.03
CA GLU A 34 -20.14 -6.90 21.94
C GLU A 34 -21.56 -6.34 21.71
N ALA A 35 -21.76 -5.46 20.72
CA ALA A 35 -23.02 -4.86 20.27
C ALA A 35 -23.42 -5.16 18.80
N ASN A 36 -22.85 -6.14 18.10
CA ASN A 36 -23.23 -6.50 16.71
C ASN A 36 -23.26 -5.29 15.74
N THR A 37 -22.37 -4.31 15.94
CA THR A 37 -22.39 -3.04 15.19
C THR A 37 -21.11 -2.90 14.40
N LEU A 38 -21.24 -2.67 13.08
CA LEU A 38 -20.13 -2.32 12.19
C LEU A 38 -20.10 -0.80 12.02
N ILE A 39 -19.02 -0.17 12.48
CA ILE A 39 -18.78 1.25 12.24
C ILE A 39 -18.19 1.42 10.84
N ILE A 40 -18.99 1.97 9.94
CA ILE A 40 -18.57 2.36 8.58
C ILE A 40 -18.08 3.80 8.63
N HIS A 41 -16.82 4.01 8.31
CA HIS A 41 -16.23 5.35 8.28
C HIS A 41 -16.64 6.11 7.02
N PRO A 42 -16.87 7.43 7.09
CA PRO A 42 -17.11 8.26 5.92
C PRO A 42 -16.04 8.06 4.83
N GLY A 43 -16.48 7.81 3.59
CA GLY A 43 -15.59 7.59 2.45
C GLY A 43 -15.10 6.16 2.30
N GLU A 44 -15.45 5.25 3.22
CA GLU A 44 -15.06 3.83 3.13
C GLU A 44 -15.78 3.14 1.97
N LEU A 45 -15.05 2.29 1.25
CA LEU A 45 -15.49 1.66 0.00
C LEU A 45 -15.27 0.15 -0.01
N LEU A 46 -14.97 -0.47 1.13
CA LEU A 46 -14.70 -1.92 1.24
C LEU A 46 -15.52 -2.52 2.36
N CYS A 47 -15.99 -3.75 2.17
CA CYS A 47 -16.63 -4.50 3.23
C CYS A 47 -15.56 -5.17 4.09
N ARG A 48 -15.48 -4.80 5.37
CA ARG A 48 -14.54 -5.39 6.34
C ARG A 48 -15.17 -6.44 7.24
N TYR A 49 -16.43 -6.80 7.00
CA TYR A 49 -17.10 -7.80 7.81
C TYR A 49 -16.53 -9.19 7.51
N TYR A 50 -16.23 -9.96 8.55
CA TYR A 50 -15.84 -11.34 8.40
C TYR A 50 -17.01 -12.27 8.75
N PRO A 51 -17.36 -13.27 7.91
CA PRO A 51 -16.73 -13.62 6.62
C PRO A 51 -17.54 -13.08 5.42
N CYS A 52 -17.29 -11.84 4.97
CA CYS A 52 -17.85 -11.35 3.70
C CYS A 52 -17.07 -11.93 2.51
N ALA A 53 -17.78 -12.43 1.49
CA ALA A 53 -17.16 -12.90 0.24
C ALA A 53 -16.88 -11.76 -0.76
N ASN A 54 -17.46 -10.58 -0.56
CA ASN A 54 -17.27 -9.46 -1.48
C ASN A 54 -15.97 -8.72 -1.20
N MET A 55 -15.01 -9.02 -2.04
CA MET A 55 -13.68 -8.42 -2.05
C MET A 55 -13.62 -7.17 -2.96
N ASN A 56 -14.70 -6.82 -3.67
CA ASN A 56 -14.66 -5.70 -4.59
C ASN A 56 -14.90 -4.35 -3.88
N ARG A 57 -14.19 -3.32 -4.36
CA ARG A 57 -14.44 -1.94 -3.99
C ARG A 57 -15.83 -1.49 -4.45
N PHE A 58 -16.56 -0.84 -3.57
CA PHE A 58 -17.84 -0.19 -3.86
C PHE A 58 -17.64 1.19 -4.49
N GLN A 59 -18.61 1.60 -5.31
CA GLN A 59 -18.62 2.91 -5.96
C GLN A 59 -18.64 4.07 -4.96
N ASN A 60 -19.35 3.90 -3.84
CA ASN A 60 -19.48 4.89 -2.78
C ASN A 60 -19.88 4.21 -1.46
N THR A 61 -19.78 4.94 -0.35
CA THR A 61 -20.14 4.44 0.99
C THR A 61 -21.60 4.03 1.11
N ASN A 62 -22.53 4.63 0.34
CA ASN A 62 -23.94 4.23 0.37
C ASN A 62 -24.16 2.86 -0.28
N ALA A 63 -23.41 2.52 -1.33
CA ALA A 63 -23.43 1.19 -1.94
C ALA A 63 -22.85 0.13 -0.99
N LEU A 64 -21.77 0.46 -0.27
CA LEU A 64 -21.21 -0.40 0.79
C LEU A 64 -22.25 -0.64 1.90
N LYS A 65 -22.89 0.42 2.38
CA LYS A 65 -23.98 0.35 3.35
C LYS A 65 -25.14 -0.52 2.86
N ALA A 66 -25.59 -0.32 1.61
CA ALA A 66 -26.63 -1.16 1.03
C ALA A 66 -26.24 -2.65 1.00
N HIS A 67 -24.97 -2.94 0.67
CA HIS A 67 -24.45 -4.29 0.74
C HIS A 67 -24.45 -4.87 2.15
N ILE A 68 -24.01 -4.11 3.16
CA ILE A 68 -24.00 -4.58 4.55
C ILE A 68 -25.41 -4.90 5.04
N ARG A 69 -26.40 -4.05 4.77
CA ARG A 69 -27.80 -4.33 5.15
C ARG A 69 -28.38 -5.58 4.48
N ASP A 70 -27.99 -5.84 3.24
CA ASP A 70 -28.49 -6.98 2.46
C ASP A 70 -27.77 -8.29 2.80
N LYS A 71 -26.45 -8.25 2.96
CA LYS A 71 -25.60 -9.43 3.10
C LYS A 71 -25.15 -9.75 4.52
N HIS A 72 -25.28 -8.78 5.43
CA HIS A 72 -24.85 -8.86 6.83
C HIS A 72 -25.94 -8.29 7.74
N ASN A 73 -27.15 -8.83 7.61
CA ASN A 73 -28.36 -8.31 8.25
C ASN A 73 -28.37 -8.52 9.78
N GLU A 74 -27.48 -9.37 10.30
CA GLU A 74 -27.19 -9.54 11.71
C GLU A 74 -26.48 -8.34 12.36
N ILE A 75 -26.04 -7.38 11.55
CA ILE A 75 -25.30 -6.20 11.99
C ILE A 75 -26.16 -4.94 11.91
N CYS A 76 -26.19 -4.17 12.99
CA CYS A 76 -26.71 -2.81 12.95
C CYS A 76 -25.67 -1.87 12.34
N GLU A 77 -26.03 -1.14 11.29
CA GLU A 77 -25.27 0.05 10.90
C GLU A 77 -25.44 1.11 12.00
N GLY A 78 -24.34 1.56 12.62
CA GLY A 78 -24.39 2.68 13.56
C GLY A 78 -25.01 3.94 12.92
N GLU A 79 -25.71 4.74 13.72
CA GLU A 79 -26.57 5.86 13.32
C GLU A 79 -26.08 6.61 12.06
N GLY A 80 -26.87 6.50 10.99
CA GLY A 80 -26.38 6.70 9.62
C GLY A 80 -27.22 7.61 8.75
N GLY A 81 -27.91 8.61 9.33
CA GLY A 81 -28.64 9.63 8.59
C GLY A 81 -28.45 11.01 9.22
N GLY A 82 -27.45 11.77 8.76
CA GLY A 82 -27.17 13.10 9.27
C GLY A 82 -25.87 13.68 8.72
N SER A 83 -25.69 14.99 8.92
CA SER A 83 -24.41 15.66 8.65
C SER A 83 -23.28 14.99 9.41
N ILE A 84 -22.11 14.88 8.78
CA ILE A 84 -20.93 14.31 9.42
C ILE A 84 -20.50 15.24 10.56
N THR A 85 -20.61 14.74 11.79
CA THR A 85 -20.11 15.39 13.01
C THR A 85 -18.59 15.49 12.97
N ALA A 86 -18.01 16.47 13.67
CA ALA A 86 -16.56 16.60 13.80
C ALA A 86 -15.89 15.35 14.40
N GLU A 87 -16.57 14.65 15.31
CA GLU A 87 -16.08 13.41 15.93
C GLU A 87 -15.97 12.28 14.91
N ARG A 88 -17.01 12.04 14.11
CA ARG A 88 -16.96 11.05 13.01
C ARG A 88 -15.92 11.38 11.95
N ASP A 89 -15.71 12.67 11.68
CA ASP A 89 -14.68 13.14 10.75
C ASP A 89 -13.27 12.82 11.29
N ALA A 90 -13.02 13.11 12.57
CA ALA A 90 -11.77 12.76 13.25
C ALA A 90 -11.54 11.25 13.33
N ALA A 91 -12.58 10.46 13.63
CA ALA A 91 -12.51 9.01 13.65
C ALA A 91 -12.20 8.42 12.27
N ALA A 92 -12.75 9.01 11.19
CA ALA A 92 -12.41 8.61 9.83
C ALA A 92 -10.94 8.87 9.51
N ILE A 93 -10.43 10.05 9.87
CA ILE A 93 -9.01 10.40 9.67
C ILE A 93 -8.11 9.44 10.43
N ALA A 94 -8.42 9.15 11.70
CA ALA A 94 -7.68 8.19 12.50
C ALA A 94 -7.66 6.79 11.85
N PHE A 95 -8.80 6.33 11.34
CA PHE A 95 -8.91 5.08 10.61
C PHE A 95 -8.00 5.04 9.37
N TYR A 96 -8.03 6.06 8.50
CA TYR A 96 -7.17 6.08 7.30
C TYR A 96 -5.68 6.21 7.63
N ASN A 97 -5.33 6.91 8.71
CA ASN A 97 -3.95 7.01 9.19
C ASN A 97 -3.43 5.65 9.68
N ASP A 98 -4.22 4.94 10.49
CA ASP A 98 -3.87 3.58 10.94
C ASP A 98 -3.69 2.64 9.74
N LEU A 99 -4.63 2.68 8.79
CA LEU A 99 -4.57 1.85 7.60
C LEU A 99 -3.31 2.10 6.77
N LYS A 100 -2.95 3.37 6.55
CA LYS A 100 -1.72 3.73 5.85
C LYS A 100 -0.48 3.31 6.63
N SER A 101 -0.46 3.50 7.94
CA SER A 101 0.68 3.12 8.78
C SER A 101 0.95 1.62 8.73
N ARG A 102 -0.09 0.77 8.77
CA ARG A 102 0.04 -0.67 8.61
C ARG A 102 0.58 -1.06 7.24
N TYR A 103 0.04 -0.44 6.18
CA TYR A 103 0.52 -0.66 4.83
C TYR A 103 2.01 -0.30 4.71
N ASP A 104 2.41 0.89 5.15
CA ASP A 104 3.80 1.36 5.07
C ASP A 104 4.74 0.46 5.89
N THR A 105 4.32 0.03 7.09
CA THR A 105 5.08 -0.92 7.93
C THR A 105 5.29 -2.24 7.23
N ARG A 106 4.24 -2.78 6.60
CA ARG A 106 4.28 -4.06 5.91
C ARG A 106 5.19 -3.99 4.69
N VAL A 107 5.05 -2.94 3.86
CA VAL A 107 5.92 -2.69 2.71
C VAL A 107 7.38 -2.54 3.15
N ALA A 108 7.65 -1.82 4.24
CA ALA A 108 8.99 -1.70 4.80
C ALA A 108 9.55 -3.02 5.35
N SER A 109 8.68 -3.95 5.77
CA SER A 109 9.07 -5.27 6.27
C SER A 109 9.13 -6.36 5.21
N ALA A 110 8.67 -6.08 3.98
CA ALA A 110 8.66 -7.06 2.91
C ALA A 110 10.10 -7.48 2.57
N PRO A 111 10.38 -8.78 2.42
CA PRO A 111 11.73 -9.24 2.11
C PRO A 111 12.13 -8.67 0.74
N GLN A 112 13.19 -7.87 0.73
CA GLN A 112 13.74 -7.34 -0.51
C GLN A 112 14.19 -8.49 -1.43
N PRO A 113 13.98 -8.39 -2.74
CA PRO A 113 14.44 -9.41 -3.68
C PRO A 113 15.96 -9.57 -3.64
N ALA A 114 16.42 -10.80 -3.83
CA ALA A 114 17.84 -11.05 -4.01
C ALA A 114 18.34 -10.42 -5.32
N PHE A 115 19.60 -9.98 -5.34
CA PHE A 115 20.22 -9.49 -6.56
C PHE A 115 20.19 -10.54 -7.68
N PRO A 116 19.79 -10.18 -8.90
CA PRO A 116 19.88 -11.09 -10.03
C PRO A 116 21.35 -11.29 -10.41
N LEU A 117 21.88 -12.49 -10.20
CA LEU A 117 23.27 -12.83 -10.48
C LEU A 117 23.41 -13.56 -11.82
N LYS A 118 24.55 -13.34 -12.48
CA LYS A 118 25.03 -14.18 -13.57
C LYS A 118 25.69 -15.44 -13.02
N ARG A 119 26.03 -16.37 -13.92
CA ARG A 119 26.75 -17.62 -13.57
C ARG A 119 28.11 -17.39 -12.91
N ASP A 120 28.77 -16.29 -13.23
CA ASP A 120 30.07 -15.91 -12.65
C ASP A 120 29.95 -15.28 -11.25
N GLY A 121 28.72 -15.10 -10.76
CA GLY A 121 28.42 -14.44 -9.49
C GLY A 121 28.42 -12.91 -9.58
N THR A 122 28.49 -12.29 -10.75
CA THR A 122 28.35 -10.82 -10.90
C THR A 122 26.88 -10.42 -11.07
N ILE A 123 26.54 -9.18 -10.69
CA ILE A 123 25.17 -8.67 -10.85
C ILE A 123 24.82 -8.55 -12.34
N ASN A 124 23.68 -9.13 -12.73
CA ASN A 124 23.09 -8.95 -14.03
C ASN A 124 22.36 -7.61 -14.09
N MET A 125 23.05 -6.55 -14.51
CA MET A 125 22.51 -5.19 -14.55
C MET A 125 21.26 -5.03 -15.42
N SER A 126 21.15 -5.77 -16.52
CA SER A 126 19.97 -5.72 -17.38
C SER A 126 18.74 -6.27 -16.66
N GLU A 127 18.93 -7.38 -15.97
CA GLU A 127 17.89 -8.03 -15.17
C GLU A 127 17.55 -7.22 -13.91
N LEU A 128 18.55 -6.62 -13.26
CA LEU A 128 18.36 -5.71 -12.12
C LEU A 128 17.44 -4.54 -12.50
N LYS A 129 17.71 -3.89 -13.64
CA LYS A 129 16.88 -2.80 -14.15
C LYS A 129 15.48 -3.27 -14.49
N ARG A 130 15.34 -4.45 -15.09
CA ARG A 130 14.04 -5.06 -15.40
C ARG A 130 13.21 -5.25 -14.13
N GLN A 131 13.80 -5.88 -13.11
CA GLN A 131 13.13 -6.12 -11.83
C GLN A 131 12.80 -4.81 -11.10
N ALA A 132 13.69 -3.82 -11.12
CA ALA A 132 13.41 -2.50 -10.54
C ALA A 132 12.18 -1.83 -11.19
N MET A 133 12.09 -1.85 -12.53
CA MET A 133 10.91 -1.31 -13.24
C MET A 133 9.63 -2.08 -12.92
N GLU A 134 9.72 -3.40 -12.72
CA GLU A 134 8.58 -4.24 -12.31
C GLU A 134 8.10 -3.94 -10.89
N MET A 135 9.01 -3.54 -10.01
CA MET A 135 8.69 -3.01 -8.67
C MET A 135 8.19 -1.55 -8.70
N GLY A 136 8.05 -0.95 -9.88
CA GLY A 136 7.59 0.43 -10.05
C GLY A 136 8.67 1.50 -9.82
N VAL A 137 9.95 1.11 -9.75
CA VAL A 137 11.07 2.03 -9.59
C VAL A 137 11.51 2.55 -10.95
N ASP A 138 11.64 3.87 -11.07
CA ASP A 138 12.11 4.53 -12.28
C ASP A 138 13.58 4.17 -12.60
N VAL A 139 13.88 3.93 -13.88
CA VAL A 139 15.25 3.80 -14.39
C VAL A 139 15.45 4.82 -15.52
N PRO A 140 16.25 5.88 -15.33
CA PRO A 140 17.15 6.14 -14.20
C PRO A 140 16.42 6.51 -12.91
N CYS A 141 16.95 6.08 -11.75
CA CYS A 141 16.42 6.48 -10.46
C CYS A 141 16.56 7.98 -10.21
N GLU A 142 15.83 8.52 -9.24
CA GLU A 142 15.81 9.94 -8.94
C GLU A 142 17.20 10.48 -8.59
N GLN A 143 17.96 9.78 -7.73
CA GLN A 143 19.33 10.19 -7.40
C GLN A 143 20.25 10.26 -8.63
N CYS A 144 20.13 9.30 -9.55
CA CYS A 144 20.93 9.31 -10.79
C CYS A 144 20.51 10.43 -11.76
N LYS A 145 19.23 10.84 -11.75
CA LYS A 145 18.75 12.02 -12.48
C LYS A 145 19.34 13.30 -11.88
N LEU A 146 19.30 13.44 -10.55
CA LEU A 146 19.83 14.60 -9.82
C LEU A 146 21.34 14.77 -10.01
N ASP A 147 22.09 13.68 -9.96
CA ASP A 147 23.54 13.68 -10.14
C ASP A 147 23.98 13.81 -11.61
N ASN A 148 23.03 13.99 -12.53
CA ASN A 148 23.25 14.11 -13.98
C ASN A 148 24.06 12.92 -14.57
N VAL A 149 23.78 11.71 -14.07
CA VAL A 149 24.43 10.47 -14.51
C VAL A 149 23.44 9.42 -15.00
N SER A 150 22.27 9.84 -15.49
CA SER A 150 21.21 8.98 -16.02
C SER A 150 21.70 7.84 -16.91
N ARG A 151 22.69 8.11 -17.78
CA ARG A 151 23.30 7.11 -18.68
C ARG A 151 24.11 6.01 -17.98
N ARG A 152 24.53 6.25 -16.74
CA ARG A 152 25.31 5.35 -15.88
C ARG A 152 24.52 4.86 -14.66
N CYS A 153 23.20 5.01 -14.67
CA CYS A 153 22.33 4.46 -13.63
C CYS A 153 22.44 2.93 -13.59
N CYS A 154 22.52 2.38 -12.38
CA CYS A 154 22.88 0.99 -12.10
C CYS A 154 24.22 0.61 -12.75
N SER A 155 25.28 1.40 -12.55
CA SER A 155 26.65 1.00 -12.87
C SER A 155 27.35 0.51 -11.62
N HIS A 156 28.29 -0.44 -11.75
CA HIS A 156 29.03 -0.99 -10.61
C HIS A 156 29.74 0.11 -9.80
N ALA A 157 30.30 1.10 -10.50
CA ALA A 157 30.97 2.26 -9.89
C ALA A 157 30.05 3.13 -9.01
N ARG A 158 28.73 2.96 -9.12
CA ARG A 158 27.72 3.76 -8.42
C ARG A 158 26.83 2.94 -7.49
N ARG A 159 27.29 1.75 -7.10
CA ARG A 159 26.53 0.81 -6.28
C ARG A 159 26.08 1.41 -4.94
N THR A 160 26.86 2.32 -4.37
CA THR A 160 26.57 2.97 -3.09
C THR A 160 25.85 4.32 -3.22
N GLN A 161 25.57 4.80 -4.44
CA GLN A 161 24.92 6.10 -4.70
C GLN A 161 23.74 5.98 -5.68
N CYS A 162 23.19 4.78 -5.87
CA CYS A 162 22.09 4.56 -6.79
C CYS A 162 21.00 3.82 -6.02
N ASP A 163 19.86 4.48 -5.85
CA ASP A 163 18.72 4.04 -5.03
C ASP A 163 18.22 2.64 -5.43
N ILE A 164 18.33 2.27 -6.71
CA ILE A 164 17.95 0.95 -7.19
C ILE A 164 18.69 -0.18 -6.47
N PHE A 165 19.92 0.02 -5.98
CA PHE A 165 20.61 -1.01 -5.20
C PHE A 165 20.06 -1.17 -3.78
N GLU A 166 19.40 -0.15 -3.24
CA GLU A 166 18.78 -0.18 -1.90
C GLU A 166 17.47 -0.97 -1.91
N GLU A 167 16.86 -1.18 -3.09
CA GLU A 167 15.64 -1.97 -3.29
C GLU A 167 15.87 -3.48 -3.21
N PHE A 168 17.13 -3.94 -3.17
CA PHE A 168 17.50 -5.35 -3.18
C PHE A 168 18.19 -5.73 -1.88
N ALA A 169 17.99 -6.98 -1.46
CA ALA A 169 18.57 -7.50 -0.23
C ALA A 169 20.09 -7.32 -0.22
N PRO A 170 20.70 -7.03 0.95
CA PRO A 170 22.14 -6.83 1.05
C PRO A 170 22.91 -7.94 0.35
N TYR A 171 23.73 -7.54 -0.63
CA TYR A 171 24.58 -8.49 -1.34
C TYR A 171 25.57 -9.10 -0.35
N PRO A 172 25.74 -10.43 -0.32
CA PRO A 172 26.76 -11.04 0.52
C PRO A 172 28.15 -10.55 0.10
N SER A 173 28.86 -9.88 1.01
CA SER A 173 30.18 -9.28 0.78
C SER A 173 31.23 -10.28 0.26
N ASP A 174 31.01 -11.56 0.51
CA ASP A 174 32.03 -12.61 0.35
C ASP A 174 32.12 -13.15 -1.08
N THR A 175 31.25 -12.71 -1.99
CA THR A 175 31.21 -13.18 -3.40
C THR A 175 31.60 -12.12 -4.43
N ILE A 176 32.18 -10.98 -4.01
CA ILE A 176 32.56 -9.91 -4.92
C ILE A 176 33.80 -10.35 -5.72
N LYS A 177 33.57 -10.77 -6.97
CA LYS A 177 34.56 -10.63 -8.04
C LYS A 177 34.32 -9.26 -8.66
N ASP A 178 35.10 -8.27 -8.24
CA ASP A 178 35.16 -7.02 -8.99
C ASP A 178 35.71 -7.33 -10.39
N PRO A 179 35.03 -6.86 -11.46
CA PRO A 179 35.49 -7.07 -12.83
C PRO A 179 36.82 -6.36 -13.13
#